data_AF-A0A2S8FAD0-F1
#
_entry.id   AF-A0A2S8FAD0-F1
#
_cell.length_a   1.000
_cell.length_b   1.000
_cell.length_c   1.000
_cell.angle_alpha   90.00
_cell.angle_beta   90.00
_cell.angle_gamma   90.00
#
_symmetry.space_group_name_H-M   'P 1'
#
loop_
_entity.id
_entity.type
_entity.pdbx_description
1 polymer ?
#
loop_
_entity_poly.entity_id
_entity_poly.type
_entity_poly.pdbx_seq_one_letter_code
_entity_poly.pdbx_strand_id
1 'polypeptide(L)'
;MSTDPASEPELELELELLDERPQQFGLIHLMGLMTVLAFAFALLAPLFRILSGRQVTYIALILVIELFVVGGSYYLASYRRNKLLSVSGRRVGQSNFGMAKSRAFGRLATVCGLLVFAFLQLALVILVICWMPDDHFPWSMLIVQFQMGHFATNAIMQLRWDRDYGAIEFFENGMADATMQFTPWERIVVRPSKLYEHGVNLHIKPAAKYGGAMMMTIFVSDPLKQYLLKHHGDLSPEKEAV
;
A
#
# COMPACT_ATOMS: atom_id res chain seq x y z
N MET A 1 16.56 41.44 -7.70
CA MET A 1 16.10 40.08 -7.35
C MET A 1 16.60 39.80 -5.94
N SER A 2 15.72 39.97 -4.96
CA SER A 2 16.02 39.73 -3.54
C SER A 2 15.83 38.23 -3.28
N THR A 3 16.92 37.52 -3.02
CA THR A 3 16.87 36.17 -2.44
C THR A 3 16.70 36.35 -0.94
N ASP A 4 15.46 36.46 -0.49
CA ASP A 4 15.14 36.50 0.93
C ASP A 4 15.25 35.08 1.52
N PRO A 5 16.22 34.80 2.41
CA PRO A 5 16.38 33.50 3.06
C PRO A 5 15.24 33.18 4.05
N ALA A 6 14.30 34.11 4.25
CA ALA A 6 13.14 33.94 5.11
C ALA A 6 11.99 33.14 4.45
N SER A 7 12.01 32.94 3.13
CA SER A 7 10.96 32.18 2.41
C SER A 7 11.16 30.66 2.40
N GLU A 8 12.35 30.19 2.74
CA GLU A 8 12.68 28.76 2.83
C GLU A 8 12.07 28.06 4.06
N PRO A 9 12.13 28.63 5.28
CA PRO A 9 11.56 27.97 6.45
C PRO A 9 10.03 27.87 6.40
N GLU A 10 9.31 28.75 5.69
CA GLU A 10 7.84 28.71 5.61
C GLU A 10 7.32 27.57 4.73
N LEU A 11 7.97 27.31 3.59
CA LEU A 11 7.61 26.20 2.69
C LEU A 11 8.00 24.84 3.28
N GLU A 12 9.13 24.79 4.00
CA GLU A 12 9.53 23.63 4.81
C GLU A 12 8.65 23.45 6.06
N LEU A 13 8.02 24.51 6.59
CA LEU A 13 7.06 24.40 7.69
C LEU A 13 5.72 23.81 7.24
N GLU A 14 5.27 24.12 6.01
CA GLU A 14 4.01 23.58 5.46
C GLU A 14 4.12 22.11 5.04
N LEU A 15 5.30 21.68 4.60
CA LEU A 15 5.61 20.26 4.38
C LEU A 15 5.98 19.64 5.72
N GLU A 16 4.97 19.13 6.43
CA GLU A 16 5.15 18.39 7.67
C GLU A 16 6.11 17.22 7.42
N LEU A 17 7.41 17.41 7.71
CA LEU A 17 8.43 16.39 7.54
C LEU A 17 8.17 15.30 8.58
N LEU A 18 7.47 14.25 8.18
CA LEU A 18 7.04 13.19 9.08
C LEU A 18 8.21 12.23 9.33
N ASP A 19 8.66 12.18 10.58
CA ASP A 19 9.56 11.13 11.07
C ASP A 19 8.73 9.85 11.26
N GLU A 20 8.68 9.02 10.22
CA GLU A 20 7.98 7.74 10.30
C GLU A 20 8.76 6.74 11.16
N ARG A 21 8.29 6.55 12.39
CA ARG A 21 8.81 5.50 13.27
C ARG A 21 8.10 4.16 13.01
N PRO A 22 8.78 3.03 13.21
CA PRO A 22 8.14 1.72 13.16
C PRO A 22 6.97 1.67 14.14
N GLN A 23 5.73 1.57 13.62
CA GLN A 23 4.56 1.45 14.48
C GLN A 23 4.61 0.12 15.22
N GLN A 24 4.54 0.16 16.55
CA GLN A 24 4.46 -1.03 17.40
C GLN A 24 3.01 -1.49 17.53
N PHE A 25 2.78 -2.80 17.62
CA PHE A 25 1.46 -3.33 17.97
C PHE A 25 1.18 -3.07 19.45
N GLY A 26 0.28 -2.12 19.72
CA GLY A 26 -0.27 -1.93 21.05
C GLY A 26 -1.20 -3.08 21.48
N LEU A 27 -1.33 -3.25 22.79
CA LEU A 27 -2.18 -4.28 23.42
C LEU A 27 -3.65 -4.17 22.99
N ILE A 28 -4.13 -2.95 22.75
CA ILE A 28 -5.51 -2.69 22.29
C ILE A 28 -5.79 -3.32 20.92
N HIS A 29 -4.80 -3.37 20.03
CA HIS A 29 -4.95 -4.00 18.71
C HIS A 29 -5.04 -5.52 18.84
N LEU A 30 -4.30 -6.11 19.78
CA LEU A 30 -4.39 -7.53 20.08
C LEU A 30 -5.76 -7.89 20.66
N MET A 31 -6.24 -7.10 21.63
CA MET A 31 -7.59 -7.27 22.20
C MET A 31 -8.68 -7.15 21.14
N GLY A 32 -8.59 -6.15 20.27
CA GLY A 32 -9.49 -5.98 19.13
C GLY A 32 -9.47 -7.20 18.20
N LEU A 33 -8.28 -7.68 17.82
CA LEU A 33 -8.13 -8.88 16.98
C LEU A 33 -8.76 -10.12 17.63
N MET A 34 -8.46 -10.37 18.91
CA MET A 34 -9.03 -11.51 19.64
C MET A 34 -10.56 -11.42 19.73
N THR A 35 -11.10 -10.22 19.90
CA THR A 35 -12.56 -10.00 19.97
C THR A 35 -13.23 -10.30 18.63
N VAL A 36 -12.65 -9.83 17.53
CA VAL A 36 -13.14 -10.12 16.17
C VAL A 36 -13.07 -11.62 15.86
N LEU A 37 -11.98 -12.28 16.23
CA LEU A 37 -11.85 -13.74 16.06
C LEU A 37 -12.88 -14.50 16.89
N ALA A 38 -13.07 -14.15 18.17
CA ALA A 38 -14.07 -14.78 19.03
C ALA A 38 -15.48 -14.64 18.45
N PHE A 39 -15.82 -13.45 17.94
CA PHE A 39 -17.09 -13.20 17.27
C PHE A 39 -17.25 -14.03 15.99
N ALA A 40 -16.21 -14.11 15.16
CA ALA A 40 -16.21 -14.94 13.95
C ALA A 40 -16.41 -16.43 14.28
N PHE A 41 -15.73 -16.96 15.30
CA PHE A 41 -15.92 -18.34 15.75
C PHE A 41 -17.33 -18.57 16.30
N ALA A 42 -17.90 -17.62 17.04
CA ALA A 42 -19.26 -17.73 17.54
C ALA A 42 -20.29 -17.79 16.41
N LEU A 43 -20.11 -16.98 15.35
CA LEU A 43 -20.97 -16.99 14.17
C LEU A 43 -20.83 -18.27 13.33
N LEU A 44 -19.62 -18.82 13.22
CA LEU A 44 -19.34 -20.02 12.43
C LEU A 44 -19.60 -21.33 13.20
N ALA A 45 -19.73 -21.28 14.53
CA ALA A 45 -19.94 -22.48 15.34
C ALA A 45 -21.17 -23.31 14.94
N PRO A 46 -22.35 -22.74 14.64
CA PRO A 46 -23.50 -23.52 14.16
C PRO A 46 -23.22 -24.23 12.83
N LEU A 47 -22.50 -23.56 11.93
CA LEU A 47 -22.12 -24.12 10.64
C LEU A 47 -21.18 -25.32 10.82
N PHE A 48 -20.16 -25.22 11.67
CA PHE A 48 -19.24 -26.33 11.91
C PHE A 48 -19.91 -27.57 12.53
N ARG A 49 -21.07 -27.40 13.21
CA ARG A 49 -21.84 -28.54 13.77
C ARG A 49 -22.61 -29.33 12.72
N ILE A 50 -22.95 -28.73 11.58
CA ILE A 50 -23.71 -29.40 10.52
C ILE A 50 -22.82 -30.05 9.46
N LEU A 51 -21.55 -29.66 9.40
CA LEU A 51 -20.57 -30.18 8.44
C LEU A 51 -20.01 -31.53 8.87
N SER A 52 -19.64 -32.35 7.88
CA SER A 52 -18.91 -33.59 8.16
C SER A 52 -17.51 -33.28 8.72
N GLY A 53 -16.96 -34.17 9.54
CA GLY A 53 -15.60 -33.97 10.10
C GLY A 53 -14.53 -33.74 9.03
N ARG A 54 -14.70 -34.33 7.84
CA ARG A 54 -13.82 -34.12 6.68
C ARG A 54 -13.93 -32.69 6.12
N GLN A 55 -15.15 -32.19 5.93
CA GLN A 55 -15.39 -30.81 5.49
C GLN A 55 -14.83 -29.79 6.48
N VAL A 56 -15.04 -30.02 7.79
CA VAL A 56 -14.45 -29.19 8.86
C VAL A 56 -12.93 -29.18 8.75
N THR A 57 -12.30 -30.35 8.53
CA THR A 57 -10.85 -30.46 8.38
C THR A 57 -10.34 -29.67 7.17
N TYR A 58 -11.06 -29.72 6.03
CA TYR A 58 -10.68 -28.95 4.83
C TYR A 58 -10.79 -27.45 5.05
N ILE A 59 -11.88 -26.98 5.66
CA ILE A 59 -12.04 -25.55 5.98
C ILE A 59 -10.94 -25.11 6.95
N ALA A 60 -10.70 -25.88 8.02
CA ALA A 60 -9.67 -25.56 8.99
C ALA A 60 -8.27 -25.49 8.36
N LEU A 61 -7.93 -26.45 7.49
CA LEU A 61 -6.64 -26.44 6.78
C LEU A 61 -6.50 -25.20 5.89
N ILE A 62 -7.54 -24.83 5.15
CA ILE A 62 -7.55 -23.63 4.30
C ILE A 62 -7.34 -22.37 5.15
N LEU A 63 -8.07 -22.22 6.26
CA LEU A 63 -7.94 -21.07 7.17
C LEU A 63 -6.55 -20.99 7.80
N VAL A 64 -5.95 -22.13 8.17
CA VAL A 64 -4.58 -22.18 8.70
C VAL A 64 -3.57 -21.73 7.64
N ILE A 65 -3.70 -22.22 6.41
CA ILE A 65 -2.83 -21.81 5.29
C ILE A 65 -2.98 -20.31 5.05
N GLU A 66 -4.21 -19.80 5.03
CA GLU A 66 -4.51 -18.37 4.86
C GLU A 66 -3.85 -17.53 5.97
N LEU A 67 -3.93 -17.97 7.23
CA LEU A 67 -3.25 -17.33 8.35
C LEU A 67 -1.73 -17.25 8.14
N PHE A 68 -1.10 -18.33 7.67
CA PHE A 68 0.33 -18.33 7.35
C PHE A 68 0.67 -17.39 6.18
N VAL A 69 -0.16 -17.35 5.13
CA VAL A 69 0.04 -16.45 3.98
C VAL A 69 -0.07 -14.99 4.40
N VAL A 70 -1.08 -14.64 5.20
CA VAL A 70 -1.27 -13.28 5.72
C VAL A 70 -0.12 -12.90 6.66
N GLY A 71 0.24 -13.78 7.61
CA GLY A 71 1.34 -13.54 8.54
C GLY A 71 2.69 -13.39 7.84
N GLY A 72 2.99 -14.26 6.88
CA GLY A 72 4.21 -14.21 6.07
C GLY A 72 4.27 -12.97 5.18
N SER A 73 3.17 -12.64 4.51
CA SER A 73 3.06 -11.43 3.69
C SER A 73 3.22 -10.17 4.54
N TYR A 74 2.62 -10.14 5.74
CA TYR A 74 2.73 -9.02 6.68
C TYR A 74 4.17 -8.81 7.10
N TYR A 75 4.84 -9.90 7.50
CA TYR A 75 6.24 -9.87 7.91
C TYR A 75 7.14 -9.37 6.77
N LEU A 76 6.95 -9.90 5.56
CA LEU A 76 7.74 -9.50 4.39
C LEU A 76 7.52 -8.02 4.03
N ALA A 77 6.28 -7.56 4.04
CA ALA A 77 5.93 -6.17 3.76
C ALA A 77 6.52 -5.22 4.82
N SER A 78 6.42 -5.59 6.10
CA SER A 78 6.99 -4.82 7.21
C SER A 78 8.52 -4.77 7.13
N TYR A 79 9.16 -5.90 6.82
CA TYR A 79 10.62 -5.96 6.63
C TYR A 79 11.07 -5.06 5.48
N ARG A 80 10.38 -5.11 4.33
CA ARG A 80 10.67 -4.23 3.19
C ARG A 80 10.48 -2.76 3.54
N ARG A 81 9.41 -2.41 4.27
CA ARG A 81 9.19 -1.04 4.73
C ARG A 81 10.31 -0.56 5.64
N ASN A 82 10.71 -1.36 6.63
CA ASN A 82 11.80 -0.98 7.54
C ASN A 82 13.12 -0.77 6.80
N LYS A 83 13.43 -1.64 5.82
CA LYS A 83 14.62 -1.50 4.98
C LYS A 83 14.55 -0.25 4.09
N LEU A 84 13.37 0.14 3.64
CA LEU A 84 13.17 1.37 2.87
C LEU A 84 13.39 2.60 3.76
N LEU A 85 12.74 2.63 4.93
CA LEU A 85 12.84 3.74 5.88
C LEU A 85 14.27 3.95 6.38
N SER A 86 15.09 2.90 6.46
CA SER A 86 16.50 3.04 6.87
C SER A 86 17.38 3.79 5.87
N VAL A 87 16.96 3.92 4.61
CA VAL A 87 17.75 4.60 3.56
C VAL A 87 17.07 5.85 3.01
N SER A 88 15.77 6.00 3.18
CA SER A 88 14.98 7.04 2.51
C SER A 88 15.09 8.43 3.14
N GLY A 89 15.42 8.53 4.44
CA GLY A 89 15.30 9.79 5.19
C GLY A 89 13.84 10.09 5.58
N ARG A 90 13.57 11.33 6.01
CA ARG A 90 12.22 11.73 6.45
C ARG A 90 11.26 11.80 5.26
N ARG A 91 9.97 11.54 5.53
CA ARG A 91 8.93 11.63 4.50
C ARG A 91 8.59 13.10 4.24
N VAL A 92 8.77 13.53 3.00
CA VAL A 92 8.44 14.87 2.49
C VAL A 92 6.97 14.95 2.11
N GLY A 93 6.43 13.89 1.51
CA GLY A 93 5.03 13.87 1.11
C GLY A 93 4.64 12.60 0.37
N GLN A 94 3.43 12.57 -0.17
CA GLN A 94 2.92 11.46 -0.97
C GLN A 94 2.09 11.98 -2.14
N SER A 95 2.05 11.23 -3.24
CA SER A 95 1.15 11.50 -4.34
C SER A 95 -0.29 11.16 -3.96
N ASN A 96 -1.25 11.95 -4.43
CA ASN A 96 -2.67 11.65 -4.28
C ASN A 96 -3.14 10.77 -5.44
N PHE A 97 -3.62 9.56 -5.15
CA PHE A 97 -4.23 8.72 -6.17
C PHE A 97 -5.69 9.11 -6.38
N GLY A 98 -5.92 10.07 -7.29
CA GLY A 98 -7.26 10.48 -7.70
C GLY A 98 -8.02 11.34 -6.68
N MET A 99 -9.01 12.07 -7.18
CA MET A 99 -9.83 13.08 -6.49
C MET A 99 -10.75 12.54 -5.37
N ALA A 100 -10.24 11.71 -4.45
CA ALA A 100 -11.02 11.33 -3.29
C ALA A 100 -11.20 12.58 -2.40
N LYS A 101 -12.39 13.20 -2.46
CA LYS A 101 -12.78 14.40 -1.69
C LYS A 101 -12.51 14.29 -0.19
N SER A 102 -12.36 13.07 0.35
CA SER A 102 -11.93 12.84 1.73
C SER A 102 -11.15 11.53 1.84
N ARG A 103 -9.93 11.64 2.39
CA ARG A 103 -9.04 10.51 2.71
C ARG A 103 -9.67 9.53 3.69
N ALA A 104 -10.43 10.04 4.66
CA ALA A 104 -11.14 9.23 5.64
C ALA A 104 -12.25 8.38 4.98
N PHE A 105 -12.98 8.95 4.02
CA PHE A 105 -14.00 8.21 3.28
C PHE A 105 -13.41 7.09 2.43
N GLY A 106 -12.31 7.37 1.71
CA GLY A 106 -11.59 6.37 0.93
C GLY A 106 -11.19 5.16 1.78
N ARG A 107 -10.61 5.41 2.96
CA ARG A 107 -10.24 4.34 3.91
C ARG A 107 -11.44 3.54 4.40
N LEU A 108 -12.51 4.21 4.78
CA LEU A 108 -13.73 3.52 5.24
C LEU A 108 -14.29 2.63 4.12
N ALA A 109 -14.36 3.15 2.90
CA ALA A 109 -14.81 2.39 1.74
C ALA A 109 -13.92 1.18 1.46
N THR A 110 -12.59 1.33 1.56
CA THR A 110 -11.65 0.21 1.44
C THR A 110 -11.88 -0.84 2.53
N VAL A 111 -11.96 -0.44 3.80
CA VAL A 111 -12.17 -1.37 4.93
C VAL A 111 -13.49 -2.13 4.76
N CYS A 112 -14.58 -1.42 4.45
CA CYS A 112 -15.87 -2.03 4.19
C CYS A 112 -15.82 -2.98 2.98
N GLY A 113 -15.17 -2.58 1.90
CA GLY A 113 -14.99 -3.42 0.70
C GLY A 113 -14.22 -4.70 0.99
N LEU A 114 -13.13 -4.62 1.76
CA LEU A 114 -12.36 -5.80 2.19
C LEU A 114 -13.18 -6.74 3.07
N LEU A 115 -13.97 -6.20 4.01
CA LEU A 115 -14.83 -6.99 4.89
C LEU A 115 -15.92 -7.73 4.10
N VAL A 116 -16.60 -7.03 3.19
CA VAL A 116 -17.62 -7.63 2.31
C VAL A 116 -17.00 -8.72 1.45
N PHE A 117 -15.84 -8.44 0.85
CA PHE A 117 -15.15 -9.40 0.01
C PHE A 117 -14.71 -10.64 0.81
N ALA A 118 -14.14 -10.46 2.00
CA ALA A 118 -13.75 -11.56 2.87
C ALA A 118 -14.95 -12.44 3.28
N PHE A 119 -16.10 -11.82 3.60
CA PHE A 119 -17.31 -12.56 3.94
C PHE A 119 -17.85 -13.37 2.76
N LEU A 120 -17.95 -12.74 1.57
CA LEU A 120 -18.40 -13.42 0.34
C LEU A 120 -17.48 -14.58 -0.02
N GLN A 121 -16.17 -14.41 0.15
CA GLN A 121 -15.19 -15.44 -0.14
C GLN A 121 -15.30 -16.61 0.84
N LEU A 122 -15.42 -16.33 2.14
CA LEU A 122 -15.64 -17.39 3.14
C LEU A 122 -16.92 -18.18 2.82
N ALA A 123 -18.00 -17.47 2.49
CA ALA A 123 -19.26 -18.10 2.07
C ALA A 123 -19.09 -18.96 0.81
N LEU A 124 -18.34 -18.48 -0.19
CA LEU A 124 -18.04 -19.24 -1.40
C LEU A 124 -17.22 -20.50 -1.11
N VAL A 125 -16.20 -20.41 -0.26
CA VAL A 125 -15.36 -21.55 0.14
C VAL A 125 -16.19 -22.62 0.84
N ILE A 126 -17.04 -22.20 1.78
CA ILE A 126 -17.98 -23.11 2.47
C ILE A 126 -18.91 -23.76 1.45
N LEU A 127 -19.53 -22.98 0.56
CA LEU A 127 -20.46 -23.48 -0.44
C LEU A 127 -19.79 -24.50 -1.37
N VAL A 128 -18.59 -24.20 -1.86
CA VAL A 128 -17.86 -25.11 -2.74
C VAL A 128 -17.52 -26.40 -2.00
N ILE A 129 -17.02 -26.34 -0.76
CA ILE A 129 -16.69 -27.54 0.03
C ILE A 129 -17.94 -28.37 0.33
N CYS A 130 -19.09 -27.74 0.56
CA CYS A 130 -20.36 -28.45 0.77
C CYS A 130 -20.88 -29.16 -0.49
N TRP A 131 -20.58 -28.63 -1.68
CA TRP A 131 -21.10 -29.13 -2.96
C TRP A 131 -20.11 -30.01 -3.72
N MET A 132 -18.86 -30.08 -3.25
CA MET A 132 -17.82 -30.85 -3.90
C MET A 132 -17.88 -32.33 -3.47
N PRO A 133 -17.65 -33.29 -4.38
CA PRO A 133 -17.55 -34.69 -4.03
C PRO A 133 -16.45 -34.91 -2.99
N ASP A 134 -16.71 -35.78 -2.01
CA ASP A 134 -15.83 -35.97 -0.87
C ASP A 134 -14.39 -36.33 -1.25
N ASP A 135 -14.17 -36.98 -2.41
CA ASP A 135 -12.88 -37.57 -2.76
C ASP A 135 -11.79 -36.59 -3.22
N HIS A 136 -12.11 -35.31 -3.41
CA HIS A 136 -11.18 -34.35 -3.98
C HIS A 136 -10.93 -33.18 -3.03
N PHE A 137 -9.66 -32.79 -2.87
CA PHE A 137 -9.30 -31.57 -2.15
C PHE A 137 -9.43 -30.35 -3.07
N PRO A 138 -10.03 -29.23 -2.62
CA PRO A 138 -10.28 -28.05 -3.46
C PRO A 138 -9.02 -27.20 -3.67
N TRP A 139 -8.05 -27.71 -4.46
CA TRP A 139 -6.78 -27.02 -4.74
C TRP A 139 -6.96 -25.62 -5.34
N SER A 140 -7.96 -25.42 -6.19
CA SER A 140 -8.27 -24.11 -6.77
C SER A 140 -8.63 -23.07 -5.71
N MET A 141 -9.30 -23.48 -4.62
CA MET A 141 -9.64 -22.60 -3.51
C MET A 141 -8.40 -22.13 -2.76
N LEU A 142 -7.36 -22.97 -2.64
CA LEU A 142 -6.09 -22.53 -2.03
C LEU A 142 -5.41 -21.41 -2.83
N ILE A 143 -5.44 -21.48 -4.17
CA ILE A 143 -4.84 -20.43 -5.02
C ILE A 143 -5.57 -19.11 -4.82
N VAL A 144 -6.90 -19.14 -4.81
CA VAL A 144 -7.73 -17.95 -4.56
C VAL A 144 -7.43 -17.39 -3.17
N GLN A 145 -7.33 -18.25 -2.16
CA GLN A 145 -7.00 -17.84 -0.79
C GLN A 145 -5.62 -17.23 -0.66
N PHE A 146 -4.63 -17.76 -1.38
CA PHE A 146 -3.29 -17.20 -1.40
C PHE A 146 -3.28 -15.79 -2.00
N GLN A 147 -3.91 -15.61 -3.16
CA GLN A 147 -4.03 -14.30 -3.81
C GLN A 147 -4.73 -13.30 -2.90
N MET A 148 -5.80 -13.73 -2.24
CA MET A 148 -6.59 -12.88 -1.37
C MET A 148 -5.89 -12.52 -0.08
N GLY A 149 -5.22 -13.47 0.57
CA GLY A 149 -4.35 -13.17 1.72
C GLY A 149 -3.28 -12.15 1.37
N HIS A 150 -2.71 -12.23 0.16
CA HIS A 150 -1.75 -11.23 -0.33
C HIS A 150 -2.39 -9.85 -0.55
N PHE A 151 -3.54 -9.77 -1.24
CA PHE A 151 -4.26 -8.51 -1.45
C PHE A 151 -4.71 -7.87 -0.14
N ALA A 152 -5.31 -8.65 0.76
CA ALA A 152 -5.75 -8.20 2.08
C ALA A 152 -4.57 -7.68 2.91
N THR A 153 -3.42 -8.35 2.84
CA THR A 153 -2.22 -7.87 3.54
C THR A 153 -1.75 -6.54 2.97
N ASN A 154 -1.60 -6.41 1.65
CA ASN A 154 -1.19 -5.15 1.01
C ASN A 154 -2.13 -4.01 1.38
N ALA A 155 -3.42 -4.31 1.43
CA ALA A 155 -4.45 -3.38 1.83
C ALA A 155 -4.32 -2.90 3.28
N ILE A 156 -4.21 -3.85 4.23
CA ILE A 156 -4.02 -3.55 5.65
C ILE A 156 -2.73 -2.75 5.87
N MET A 157 -1.67 -3.07 5.12
CA MET A 157 -0.39 -2.37 5.18
C MET A 157 -0.48 -0.93 4.73
N GLN A 158 -1.19 -0.65 3.64
CA GLN A 158 -1.41 0.73 3.21
C GLN A 158 -2.25 1.53 4.22
N LEU A 159 -3.28 0.91 4.79
CA LEU A 159 -4.06 1.54 5.87
C LEU A 159 -3.21 1.82 7.11
N ARG A 160 -2.35 0.86 7.51
CA ARG A 160 -1.46 0.98 8.67
C ARG A 160 -0.45 2.11 8.50
N TRP A 161 0.18 2.20 7.33
CA TRP A 161 1.19 3.21 7.04
C TRP A 161 0.62 4.54 6.60
N ASP A 162 -0.70 4.71 6.69
CA ASP A 162 -1.32 5.96 6.30
C ASP A 162 -0.92 6.33 4.87
N ARG A 163 -1.07 5.37 3.93
CA ARG A 163 -0.75 5.53 2.51
C ARG A 163 -2.00 5.34 1.67
N ASP A 164 -2.10 6.12 0.61
CA ASP A 164 -3.16 5.92 -0.38
C ASP A 164 -2.79 4.78 -1.35
N TYR A 165 -3.79 4.10 -1.91
CA TYR A 165 -3.55 2.98 -2.82
C TYR A 165 -2.81 3.42 -4.07
N GLY A 166 -1.68 2.77 -4.34
CA GLY A 166 -0.84 3.11 -5.49
C GLY A 166 -0.06 4.41 -5.30
N ALA A 167 -0.08 5.04 -4.12
CA ALA A 167 0.64 6.27 -3.89
C ALA A 167 2.16 6.06 -3.91
N ILE A 168 2.83 6.99 -4.57
CA ILE A 168 4.27 7.20 -4.52
C ILE A 168 4.56 8.12 -3.34
N GLU A 169 5.51 7.73 -2.53
CA GLU A 169 5.97 8.51 -1.38
C GLU A 169 7.28 9.20 -1.73
N PHE A 170 7.41 10.44 -1.28
CA PHE A 170 8.58 11.27 -1.45
C PHE A 170 9.30 11.40 -0.12
N PHE A 171 10.59 11.17 -0.14
CA PHE A 171 11.48 11.26 1.00
C PHE A 171 12.67 12.17 0.66
N GLU A 172 13.43 12.54 1.67
CA GLU A 172 14.62 13.39 1.51
C GLU A 172 15.63 12.80 0.52
N ASN A 173 15.87 11.49 0.55
CA ASN A 173 16.89 10.84 -0.28
C ASN A 173 16.35 10.25 -1.60
N GLY A 174 15.03 10.26 -1.82
CA GLY A 174 14.45 9.71 -3.03
C GLY A 174 12.94 9.52 -2.96
N MET A 175 12.41 8.66 -3.82
CA MET A 175 11.00 8.26 -3.82
C MET A 175 10.84 6.76 -3.62
N ALA A 176 9.70 6.37 -3.07
CA ALA A 176 9.26 4.97 -3.00
C ALA A 176 7.96 4.81 -3.78
N ASP A 177 7.91 3.80 -4.64
CA ASP A 177 6.66 3.46 -5.32
C ASP A 177 5.69 2.66 -4.42
N ALA A 178 4.57 2.25 -4.99
CA ALA A 178 3.59 1.39 -4.33
C ALA A 178 4.14 0.00 -3.95
N THR A 179 5.22 -0.46 -4.60
CA THR A 179 5.85 -1.76 -4.36
C THR A 179 6.97 -1.71 -3.30
N MET A 180 7.23 -0.52 -2.73
CA MET A 180 8.35 -0.23 -1.82
C MET A 180 9.71 -0.35 -2.49
N GLN A 181 9.77 -0.17 -3.81
CA GLN A 181 11.02 0.01 -4.51
C GLN A 181 11.49 1.46 -4.31
N PHE A 182 12.61 1.61 -3.61
CA PHE A 182 13.25 2.90 -3.41
C PHE A 182 14.06 3.29 -4.66
N THR A 183 13.87 4.52 -5.12
CA THR A 183 14.63 5.13 -6.20
C THR A 183 15.20 6.45 -5.71
N PRO A 184 16.54 6.62 -5.71
CA PRO A 184 17.15 7.82 -5.17
C PRO A 184 17.05 8.99 -6.17
N TRP A 185 17.14 10.22 -5.67
CA TRP A 185 16.89 11.43 -6.47
C TRP A 185 17.83 11.59 -7.67
N GLU A 186 19.05 11.07 -7.63
CA GLU A 186 20.02 11.18 -8.73
C GLU A 186 19.54 10.47 -10.01
N ARG A 187 18.58 9.55 -9.87
CA ARG A 187 17.98 8.80 -10.98
C ARG A 187 16.65 9.37 -11.45
N ILE A 188 16.15 10.44 -10.82
CA ILE A 188 14.83 10.99 -11.09
C ILE A 188 14.98 12.42 -11.59
N VAL A 189 14.33 12.72 -12.70
CA VAL A 189 14.20 14.10 -13.19
C VAL A 189 12.74 14.50 -13.09
N VAL A 190 12.48 15.59 -12.37
CA VAL A 190 11.14 16.11 -12.13
C VAL A 190 10.83 17.20 -13.16
N ARG A 191 9.69 17.09 -13.84
CA ARG A 191 9.21 18.11 -14.78
C ARG A 191 7.74 18.46 -14.49
N PRO A 192 7.30 19.71 -14.72
CA PRO A 192 5.88 20.02 -14.65
C PRO A 192 5.11 19.24 -15.73
N SER A 193 3.93 18.72 -15.39
CA SER A 193 3.06 18.12 -16.41
C SER A 193 2.46 19.22 -17.29
N LYS A 194 2.54 19.03 -18.61
CA LYS A 194 1.86 19.91 -19.59
C LYS A 194 0.36 19.62 -19.70
N LEU A 195 -0.07 18.43 -19.27
CA LEU A 195 -1.45 17.94 -19.43
C LEU A 195 -2.31 18.20 -18.19
N TYR A 196 -1.70 18.27 -17.01
CA TYR A 196 -2.41 18.38 -15.74
C TYR A 196 -1.79 19.45 -14.87
N GLU A 197 -2.60 20.40 -14.42
CA GLU A 197 -2.16 21.54 -13.61
C GLU A 197 -1.50 21.10 -12.30
N HIS A 198 -2.08 20.14 -11.58
CA HIS A 198 -1.50 19.58 -10.35
C HIS A 198 -0.59 18.35 -10.60
N GLY A 199 -0.20 18.14 -11.86
CA GLY A 199 0.58 17.00 -12.28
C GLY A 199 2.09 17.28 -12.31
N VAL A 200 2.87 16.29 -11.92
CA VAL A 200 4.32 16.25 -12.07
C VAL A 200 4.70 15.01 -12.89
N ASN A 201 5.60 15.18 -13.85
CA ASN A 201 6.17 14.09 -14.63
C ASN A 201 7.50 13.68 -14.00
N LEU A 202 7.60 12.41 -13.61
CA LEU A 202 8.84 11.82 -13.12
C LEU A 202 9.47 11.00 -14.23
N HIS A 203 10.68 11.37 -14.62
CA HIS A 203 11.51 10.60 -15.53
C HIS A 203 12.53 9.81 -14.73
N ILE A 204 12.35 8.50 -14.67
CA ILE A 204 13.18 7.58 -13.89
C ILE A 204 14.19 6.92 -14.82
N LYS A 205 15.47 7.21 -14.59
CA LYS A 205 16.58 6.56 -15.28
C LYS A 205 16.70 5.11 -14.81
N PRO A 206 16.97 4.16 -15.71
CA PRO A 206 17.11 2.76 -15.35
C PRO A 206 18.28 2.52 -14.38
N ALA A 207 18.14 1.55 -13.49
CA ALA A 207 19.24 1.14 -12.61
C ALA A 207 20.28 0.31 -13.37
N ALA A 208 19.80 -0.50 -14.32
CA ALA A 208 20.63 -1.34 -15.16
C ALA A 208 20.98 -0.60 -16.46
N LYS A 209 22.19 -0.84 -16.97
CA LYS A 209 22.70 -0.27 -18.24
C LYS A 209 21.77 -0.51 -19.44
N TYR A 210 20.91 -1.52 -19.38
CA TYR A 210 19.98 -1.92 -20.45
C TYR A 210 18.49 -1.76 -20.09
N GLY A 211 18.17 -1.11 -18.97
CA GLY A 211 16.77 -0.83 -18.63
C GLY A 211 16.22 0.33 -19.46
N GLY A 212 14.93 0.29 -19.82
CA GLY A 212 14.25 1.45 -20.39
C GLY A 212 14.05 2.55 -19.33
N ALA A 213 14.12 3.82 -19.74
CA ALA A 213 13.67 4.90 -18.89
C ALA A 213 12.16 4.83 -18.72
N MET A 214 11.68 5.07 -17.50
CA MET A 214 10.24 5.08 -17.19
C MET A 214 9.79 6.52 -17.00
N MET A 215 8.71 6.91 -17.66
CA MET A 215 8.02 8.17 -17.40
C MET A 215 6.70 7.87 -16.71
N MET A 216 6.40 8.58 -15.62
CA MET A 216 5.11 8.51 -14.95
C MET A 216 4.61 9.91 -14.62
N THR A 217 3.32 10.16 -14.84
CA THR A 217 2.65 11.37 -14.41
C THR A 217 1.94 11.09 -13.08
N ILE A 218 2.21 11.93 -12.09
CA ILE A 218 1.70 11.79 -10.74
C ILE A 218 0.99 13.07 -10.31
N PHE A 219 -0.02 12.94 -9.47
CA PHE A 219 -0.73 14.07 -8.89
C PHE A 219 -0.23 14.29 -7.47
N VAL A 220 0.13 15.52 -7.16
CA VAL A 220 0.66 15.93 -5.85
C VAL A 220 -0.05 17.18 -5.38
N SER A 221 0.03 17.50 -4.09
CA SER A 221 -0.45 18.79 -3.59
C SER A 221 0.40 19.93 -4.16
N ASP A 222 -0.16 21.15 -4.22
CA ASP A 222 0.57 22.31 -4.74
C ASP A 222 1.85 22.63 -3.96
N PRO A 223 1.89 22.55 -2.61
CA PRO A 223 3.14 22.73 -1.86
C PRO A 223 4.20 21.68 -2.23
N LEU A 224 3.79 20.42 -2.37
CA LEU A 224 4.69 19.34 -2.75
C LEU A 224 5.19 19.49 -4.20
N LYS A 225 4.33 19.93 -5.11
CA LYS A 225 4.72 20.24 -6.50
C LYS A 225 5.81 21.32 -6.52
N GLN A 226 5.59 22.42 -5.80
CA GLN A 226 6.55 23.53 -5.74
C GLN A 226 7.88 23.08 -5.15
N TYR A 227 7.87 22.32 -4.05
CA TYR A 227 9.06 21.73 -3.46
C TYR A 227 9.81 20.84 -4.45
N LEU A 228 9.12 19.87 -5.08
CA LEU A 228 9.75 18.93 -6.01
C LEU A 228 10.37 19.64 -7.21
N LEU A 229 9.72 20.67 -7.76
CA LEU A 229 10.25 21.45 -8.87
C LEU A 229 11.41 22.36 -8.45
N LYS A 230 11.38 22.93 -7.24
CA LYS A 230 12.47 23.78 -6.72
C LYS A 230 13.74 22.97 -6.46
N HIS A 231 13.61 21.79 -5.84
CA HIS A 231 14.76 21.01 -5.38
C HIS A 231 15.24 19.93 -6.36
N HIS A 232 14.35 19.40 -7.19
CA HIS A 232 14.63 18.26 -8.09
C HIS A 232 14.18 18.51 -9.54
N GLY A 233 13.69 19.72 -9.82
CA GLY A 233 13.28 20.13 -11.16
C GLY A 233 14.46 20.32 -12.10
N ASP A 234 14.27 19.95 -13.35
CA ASP A 234 15.20 20.29 -14.42
C ASP A 234 15.07 21.79 -14.74
N LEU A 235 15.98 22.60 -14.20
CA LEU A 235 16.06 24.06 -14.44
C LEU A 235 16.64 24.42 -15.82
N SER A 236 16.77 23.46 -16.75
CA SER A 236 17.22 23.75 -18.12
C SER A 236 16.04 23.98 -19.06
N PRO A 237 15.60 25.22 -19.31
CA PRO A 237 14.68 25.52 -20.40
C PRO A 237 15.34 25.50 -21.80
N GLU A 238 16.61 25.09 -21.95
CA GLU A 238 17.41 25.45 -23.13
C GLU A 238 18.13 24.32 -23.89
N LYS A 239 17.75 23.04 -23.72
CA LYS A 239 18.38 21.94 -24.49
C LYS A 239 17.41 20.98 -25.19
N GLU A 240 16.29 21.49 -25.70
CA GLU A 240 15.47 20.80 -26.70
C GLU A 240 15.22 21.68 -27.94
N ALA A 241 16.28 22.37 -28.40
CA ALA A 241 16.34 22.98 -29.72
C ALA A 241 17.66 22.63 -30.41
N VAL A 242 17.80 21.36 -30.81
CA VAL A 242 18.61 20.94 -31.97
C VAL A 242 17.85 19.83 -32.69
#